data_AF-F6F2V8-F1
#
_entry.id   AF-F6F2V8-F1
#
_cell.length_a   1.000
_cell.length_b   1.000
_cell.length_c   1.000
_cell.angle_alpha   90.00
_cell.angle_beta   90.00
_cell.angle_gamma   90.00
#
_symmetry.space_group_name_H-M   'P 1'
#
loop_
_entity.id
_entity.type
_entity.pdbx_description
1 polymer ?
#
loop_
_entity_poly.entity_id
_entity_poly.type
_entity_poly.pdbx_seq_one_letter_code
_entity_poly.pdbx_strand_id
1 'polypeptide(L)'
;MRNESLSPPINPVDPSAVWAAAMVNFETARTDEVAYDRTTWRPAYRASGNGGSNIPDSVDSQMELLTDVRCDAEDKLIATPAPNLAGVIWKIEYARKRWEEFEDWPNDWWNSVMSDLARLSIQGRVAA
;
A
#
# COMPACT_ATOMS: atom_id res chain seq x y z
N MET A 1 -20.98 -33.19 36.02
CA MET A 1 -20.14 -33.24 34.81
C MET A 1 -20.49 -32.03 33.96
N ARG A 2 -19.64 -31.01 33.91
CA ARG A 2 -19.84 -29.81 33.07
C ARG A 2 -18.94 -29.96 31.86
N ASN A 3 -19.53 -29.92 30.66
CA ASN A 3 -18.81 -29.92 29.40
C ASN A 3 -18.05 -28.59 29.26
N GLU A 4 -16.72 -28.70 29.17
CA GLU A 4 -15.86 -27.60 28.75
C GLU A 4 -16.07 -27.37 27.25
N SER A 5 -16.56 -26.17 26.90
CA SER A 5 -16.65 -25.71 25.52
C SER A 5 -15.24 -25.36 25.05
N LEU A 6 -14.64 -26.26 24.25
CA LEU A 6 -13.39 -26.02 23.55
C LEU A 6 -13.62 -24.92 22.51
N SER A 7 -13.09 -23.73 22.77
CA SER A 7 -12.95 -22.69 21.75
C SER A 7 -12.06 -23.21 20.63
N PRO A 8 -12.38 -22.97 19.35
CA PRO A 8 -11.55 -23.44 18.24
C PRO A 8 -10.15 -22.80 18.32
N PRO A 9 -9.09 -23.52 17.91
CA PRO A 9 -7.76 -22.96 17.85
C PRO A 9 -7.75 -21.77 16.89
N ILE A 10 -7.31 -20.62 17.39
CA ILE A 10 -6.99 -19.45 16.56
C ILE A 10 -5.82 -19.88 15.69
N ASN A 11 -6.08 -20.18 14.41
CA ASN A 11 -5.00 -20.42 13.46
C ASN A 11 -4.17 -19.14 13.35
N PRO A 12 -2.84 -19.21 13.55
CA PRO A 12 -2.00 -18.04 13.32
C PRO A 12 -2.17 -17.65 11.85
N VAL A 13 -2.57 -16.39 11.61
CA VAL A 13 -2.70 -15.86 10.27
C VAL A 13 -1.31 -15.89 9.63
N ASP A 14 -1.19 -16.54 8.46
CA ASP A 14 0.07 -16.61 7.72
C ASP A 14 0.49 -15.19 7.30
N PRO A 15 1.64 -14.67 7.79
CA PRO A 15 2.14 -13.34 7.41
C PRO A 15 2.30 -13.18 5.89
N SER A 16 2.59 -14.26 5.16
CA SER A 16 2.68 -14.26 3.71
C SER A 16 1.32 -13.98 3.05
N ALA A 17 0.24 -14.57 3.59
CA ALA A 17 -1.11 -14.36 3.09
C ALA A 17 -1.61 -12.93 3.37
N VAL A 18 -1.28 -12.36 4.55
CA VAL A 18 -1.66 -10.98 4.89
C VAL A 18 -0.95 -9.98 3.97
N TRP A 19 0.35 -10.14 3.78
CA TRP A 19 1.13 -9.26 2.92
C TRP A 19 0.68 -9.37 1.45
N ALA A 20 0.41 -10.58 0.97
CA ALA A 20 -0.13 -10.78 -0.38
C ALA A 20 -1.50 -10.09 -0.57
N ALA A 21 -2.40 -10.18 0.41
CA ALA A 21 -3.68 -9.47 0.36
C ALA A 21 -3.50 -7.95 0.36
N ALA A 22 -2.59 -7.41 1.17
CA ALA A 22 -2.26 -5.99 1.16
C ALA A 22 -1.70 -5.54 -0.20
N MET A 23 -0.83 -6.35 -0.83
CA MET A 23 -0.28 -6.07 -2.15
C MET A 23 -1.39 -6.01 -3.21
N VAL A 24 -2.30 -6.99 -3.23
CA VAL A 24 -3.44 -7.02 -4.16
C VAL A 24 -4.31 -5.77 -4.01
N ASN A 25 -4.60 -5.35 -2.77
CA ASN A 25 -5.40 -4.16 -2.51
C ASN A 25 -4.70 -2.89 -3.03
N PHE A 26 -3.40 -2.75 -2.77
CA PHE A 26 -2.60 -1.64 -3.27
C PHE A 26 -2.55 -1.59 -4.80
N GLU A 27 -2.28 -2.73 -5.46
CA GLU A 27 -2.23 -2.80 -6.93
C GLU A 27 -3.58 -2.51 -7.58
N THR A 28 -4.68 -2.95 -6.96
CA THR A 28 -6.03 -2.66 -7.42
C THR A 28 -6.32 -1.16 -7.34
N ALA A 29 -6.12 -0.55 -6.17
CA ALA A 29 -6.35 0.88 -5.97
C ALA A 29 -5.50 1.74 -6.93
N ARG A 30 -4.22 1.37 -7.11
CA ARG A 30 -3.33 2.04 -8.06
C ARG A 30 -3.81 1.89 -9.51
N THR A 31 -4.30 0.70 -9.88
CA THR A 31 -4.80 0.45 -11.24
C THR A 31 -6.04 1.30 -11.52
N ASP A 32 -6.95 1.39 -10.56
CA ASP A 32 -8.17 2.18 -10.67
C ASP A 32 -7.86 3.68 -10.79
N GLU A 33 -6.96 4.20 -9.94
CA GLU A 33 -6.48 5.57 -10.00
C GLU A 33 -5.85 5.90 -11.37
N VAL A 34 -4.90 5.08 -11.82
CA VAL A 34 -4.20 5.29 -13.11
C VAL A 34 -5.17 5.18 -14.29
N ALA A 35 -6.13 4.26 -14.23
CA ALA A 35 -7.14 4.12 -15.27
C ALA A 35 -8.01 5.39 -15.35
N TYR A 36 -8.48 5.90 -14.22
CA TYR A 36 -9.29 7.11 -14.16
C TYR A 36 -8.51 8.35 -14.60
N ASP A 37 -7.28 8.53 -14.10
CA ASP A 37 -6.39 9.62 -14.50
C ASP A 37 -6.20 9.63 -16.03
N ARG A 38 -5.82 8.49 -16.61
CA ARG A 38 -5.55 8.38 -18.04
C ARG A 38 -6.78 8.66 -18.92
N THR A 39 -7.96 8.20 -18.49
CA THR A 39 -9.15 8.19 -19.36
C THR A 39 -10.08 9.37 -19.13
N THR A 40 -10.07 9.97 -17.94
CA THR A 40 -11.05 10.97 -17.52
C THR A 40 -10.39 12.25 -17.03
N TRP A 41 -9.57 12.19 -15.97
CA TRP A 41 -9.04 13.39 -15.33
C TRP A 41 -8.00 14.12 -16.20
N ARG A 42 -6.95 13.44 -16.67
CA ARG A 42 -5.88 14.05 -17.48
C ARG A 42 -6.39 14.67 -18.79
N PRO A 43 -7.32 14.05 -19.53
CA PRO A 43 -7.97 14.72 -20.67
C PRO A 43 -8.71 16.00 -20.28
N ALA A 44 -9.49 15.99 -19.20
CA ALA A 44 -10.21 17.18 -18.72
C ALA A 44 -9.24 18.29 -18.28
N TYR A 45 -8.19 17.93 -17.54
CA TYR A 45 -7.12 18.85 -17.14
C TYR A 45 -6.45 19.52 -18.33
N ARG A 46 -6.09 18.75 -19.37
CA ARG A 46 -5.49 19.29 -20.60
C ARG A 46 -6.46 20.21 -21.36
N ALA A 47 -7.75 19.86 -21.41
CA ALA A 47 -8.75 20.69 -22.07
C ALA A 47 -8.88 22.04 -21.35
N SER A 48 -8.95 22.03 -20.02
CA SER A 48 -9.00 23.25 -19.20
C SER A 48 -7.75 24.12 -19.39
N GLY A 49 -6.55 23.52 -19.36
CA GLY A 49 -5.28 24.23 -19.58
C GLY A 49 -5.13 24.87 -20.97
N ASN A 50 -5.86 24.38 -21.97
CA ASN A 50 -5.86 24.91 -23.34
C ASN A 50 -6.96 25.96 -23.59
N GLY A 51 -7.51 26.57 -22.53
CA GLY A 51 -8.58 27.58 -22.64
C GLY A 51 -9.99 26.98 -22.80
N GLY A 52 -10.14 25.67 -22.56
CA GLY A 52 -11.43 25.01 -22.46
C GLY A 52 -12.15 25.31 -21.14
N SER A 53 -13.27 24.63 -20.91
CA SER A 53 -14.01 24.73 -19.64
C SER A 53 -13.17 24.20 -18.47
N ASN A 54 -13.47 24.68 -17.26
CA ASN A 54 -12.91 24.12 -16.03
C ASN A 54 -13.19 22.62 -15.92
N ILE A 55 -12.33 21.91 -15.19
CA ILE A 55 -12.57 20.51 -14.84
C ILE A 55 -13.88 20.42 -14.05
N PRO A 56 -14.82 19.54 -14.40
CA PRO A 56 -16.03 19.36 -13.60
C PRO A 56 -15.69 18.91 -12.18
N ASP A 57 -16.32 19.51 -11.17
CA ASP A 57 -16.09 19.19 -9.75
C ASP A 57 -16.22 17.68 -9.45
N SER A 58 -17.15 17.00 -10.12
CA SER A 58 -17.33 15.55 -9.97
C SER A 58 -16.15 14.73 -10.50
N VAL A 59 -15.44 15.24 -11.51
CA VAL A 59 -14.23 14.58 -12.05
C VAL A 59 -13.05 14.80 -11.12
N ASP A 60 -12.89 16.02 -10.62
CA ASP A 60 -11.80 16.36 -9.70
C ASP A 60 -11.95 15.63 -8.36
N SER A 61 -13.16 15.68 -7.77
CA SER A 61 -13.47 14.98 -6.51
C SER A 61 -13.27 13.46 -6.61
N GLN A 62 -13.57 12.87 -7.78
CA GLN A 62 -13.36 11.44 -8.00
C GLN A 62 -11.88 11.09 -8.12
N MET A 63 -11.07 11.97 -8.70
CA MET A 63 -9.61 11.81 -8.75
C MET A 63 -9.03 11.87 -7.33
N GLU A 64 -9.41 12.88 -6.55
CA GLU A 64 -8.99 13.00 -5.14
C GLU A 64 -9.35 11.75 -4.34
N LEU A 65 -10.58 11.27 -4.46
CA LEU A 65 -11.03 10.05 -3.78
C LEU A 65 -10.19 8.82 -4.15
N LEU A 66 -9.85 8.65 -5.43
CA LEU A 66 -9.03 7.52 -5.88
C LEU A 66 -7.58 7.63 -5.37
N THR A 67 -7.03 8.84 -5.34
CA THR A 67 -5.72 9.11 -4.74
C THR A 67 -5.72 8.77 -3.25
N ASP A 68 -6.75 9.17 -2.49
CA ASP A 68 -6.90 8.84 -1.07
C ASP A 68 -6.97 7.32 -0.85
N VAL A 69 -7.78 6.62 -1.65
CA VAL A 69 -7.89 5.14 -1.57
C VAL A 69 -6.56 4.46 -1.86
N ARG A 70 -5.78 4.95 -2.83
CA ARG A 70 -4.43 4.43 -3.10
C ARG A 70 -3.49 4.72 -1.93
N CYS A 71 -3.45 5.96 -1.42
CA CYS A 71 -2.61 6.33 -0.26
C CYS A 71 -2.91 5.43 0.95
N ASP A 72 -4.18 5.21 1.27
CA ASP A 72 -4.60 4.34 2.36
C ASP A 72 -4.14 2.88 2.16
N ALA A 73 -4.21 2.37 0.93
CA ALA A 73 -3.77 1.01 0.61
C ALA A 73 -2.24 0.89 0.65
N GLU A 74 -1.54 1.93 0.21
CA GLU A 74 -0.09 2.09 0.27
C GLU A 74 0.41 2.05 1.71
N ASP A 75 -0.13 2.88 2.60
CA ASP A 75 0.23 2.92 4.01
C ASP A 75 0.01 1.56 4.70
N LYS A 76 -1.13 0.91 4.41
CA LYS A 76 -1.43 -0.43 4.94
C LYS A 76 -0.43 -1.48 4.47
N LEU A 77 -0.01 -1.44 3.20
CA LEU A 77 0.99 -2.36 2.66
C LEU A 77 2.36 -2.13 3.30
N ILE A 78 2.79 -0.88 3.47
CA ILE A 78 4.06 -0.55 4.12
C ILE A 78 4.05 -0.99 5.59
N ALA A 79 2.96 -0.77 6.30
CA ALA A 79 2.81 -1.20 7.70
C ALA A 79 2.71 -2.73 7.86
N THR A 80 2.23 -3.46 6.83
CA THR A 80 2.10 -4.92 6.90
C THR A 80 3.47 -5.59 6.88
N PRO A 81 3.82 -6.46 7.85
CA PRO A 81 5.12 -7.11 7.90
C PRO A 81 5.46 -7.86 6.61
N ALA A 82 6.63 -7.59 6.03
CA ALA A 82 7.09 -8.28 4.83
C ALA A 82 7.44 -9.75 5.15
N PRO A 83 6.99 -10.75 4.38
CA PRO A 83 7.19 -12.15 4.75
C PRO A 83 8.66 -12.58 4.71
N ASN A 84 9.48 -11.91 3.90
CA ASN A 84 10.89 -12.26 3.65
C ASN A 84 11.68 -11.03 3.18
N LEU A 85 12.98 -11.23 2.93
CA LEU A 85 13.88 -10.16 2.49
C LEU A 85 13.46 -9.53 1.15
N ALA A 86 12.89 -10.31 0.23
CA ALA A 86 12.43 -9.76 -1.05
C ALA A 86 11.27 -8.76 -0.85
N GLY A 87 10.36 -9.02 0.10
CA GLY A 87 9.31 -8.06 0.46
C GLY A 87 9.87 -6.78 1.10
N VAL A 88 10.96 -6.88 1.87
CA VAL A 88 11.64 -5.68 2.42
C VAL A 88 12.33 -4.87 1.32
N ILE A 89 13.03 -5.54 0.41
CA ILE A 89 13.66 -4.89 -0.76
C ILE A 89 12.59 -4.15 -1.57
N TRP A 90 11.44 -4.78 -1.80
CA TRP A 90 10.31 -4.14 -2.47
C TRP A 90 9.88 -2.83 -1.78
N LYS A 91 9.72 -2.82 -0.45
CA LYS A 91 9.35 -1.60 0.30
C LYS A 91 10.39 -0.48 0.12
N ILE A 92 11.68 -0.82 0.18
CA ILE A 92 12.78 0.15 0.02
C ILE A 92 12.78 0.74 -1.40
N GLU A 93 12.69 -0.10 -2.43
CA GLU A 93 12.66 0.36 -3.82
C GLU A 93 11.42 1.20 -4.11
N TYR A 94 10.28 0.82 -3.55
CA TYR A 94 9.03 1.54 -3.70
C TYR A 94 9.09 2.92 -3.03
N ALA A 95 9.54 2.99 -1.77
CA ALA A 95 9.72 4.24 -1.06
C ALA A 95 10.69 5.19 -1.79
N ARG A 96 11.80 4.67 -2.32
CA ARG A 96 12.75 5.45 -3.14
C ARG A 96 12.06 6.07 -4.36
N LYS A 97 11.29 5.29 -5.12
CA LYS A 97 10.55 5.79 -6.30
C LYS A 97 9.53 6.85 -5.90
N ARG A 98 8.83 6.66 -4.78
CA ARG A 98 7.84 7.60 -4.27
C ARG A 98 8.47 8.98 -3.97
N TRP A 99 9.72 9.04 -3.51
CA TRP A 99 10.41 10.32 -3.30
C TRP A 99 10.99 11.00 -4.52
N GLU A 100 11.18 10.27 -5.63
CA GLU A 100 11.47 10.97 -6.88
C GLU A 100 10.31 11.90 -7.26
N GLU A 101 9.12 11.68 -6.68
CA GLU A 101 7.89 12.42 -6.93
C GLU A 101 7.41 13.27 -5.73
N PHE A 102 7.90 13.06 -4.48
CA PHE A 102 7.42 13.70 -3.24
C PHE A 102 8.56 14.00 -2.23
N GLU A 103 8.53 15.16 -1.55
CA GLU A 103 9.67 15.62 -0.72
C GLU A 103 9.80 14.94 0.66
N ASP A 104 8.78 14.29 1.21
CA ASP A 104 8.78 13.82 2.61
C ASP A 104 8.77 12.27 2.76
N TRP A 105 9.61 11.76 3.67
CA TRP A 105 9.58 10.38 4.17
C TRP A 105 8.74 10.31 5.45
N PRO A 106 7.56 9.66 5.45
CA PRO A 106 6.86 9.33 6.67
C PRO A 106 7.75 8.46 7.59
N ASN A 107 8.09 8.94 8.79
CA ASN A 107 9.00 8.22 9.71
C ASN A 107 8.54 6.79 10.04
N ASP A 108 7.24 6.55 10.02
CA ASP A 108 6.58 5.26 10.21
C ASP A 108 6.90 4.24 9.10
N TRP A 109 7.12 4.68 7.86
CA TRP A 109 7.55 3.81 6.77
C TRP A 109 8.96 3.27 7.00
N TRP A 110 9.89 4.15 7.42
CA TRP A 110 11.26 3.72 7.78
C TRP A 110 11.23 2.76 8.96
N ASN A 111 10.45 3.08 9.99
CA ASN A 111 10.29 2.22 11.16
C ASN A 111 9.74 0.83 10.78
N SER A 112 8.81 0.76 9.83
CA SER A 112 8.26 -0.51 9.33
C SER A 112 9.32 -1.34 8.62
N VAL A 113 10.13 -0.73 7.75
CA VAL A 113 11.25 -1.40 7.06
C VAL A 113 12.29 -1.92 8.06
N MET A 114 12.69 -1.08 9.02
CA MET A 114 13.68 -1.47 10.03
C MET A 114 13.16 -2.57 10.97
N SER A 115 11.87 -2.55 11.29
CA SER A 115 11.22 -3.60 12.07
C SER A 115 11.22 -4.94 11.34
N ASP A 116 10.96 -4.94 10.04
CA ASP A 116 11.04 -6.15 9.22
C ASP A 116 12.47 -6.70 9.14
N LEU A 117 13.47 -5.84 8.93
CA LEU A 117 14.89 -6.23 8.93
C LEU A 117 15.31 -6.83 10.27
N ALA A 118 14.93 -6.20 11.39
CA ALA A 118 15.23 -6.70 12.72
C ALA A 118 14.62 -8.10 12.94
N ARG A 119 13.33 -8.28 12.61
CA ARG A 119 12.64 -9.57 12.72
C ARG A 119 13.30 -10.66 11.86
N LEU A 120 13.61 -10.37 10.61
CA LEU A 120 14.25 -11.32 9.69
C LEU A 120 15.68 -11.66 10.10
N SER A 121 16.42 -10.72 10.70
CA SER A 121 17.77 -10.97 11.20
C SER A 121 17.82 -12.00 12.33
N ILE A 122 16.77 -12.05 13.16
CA ILE A 122 16.63 -13.02 14.25
C ILE A 122 16.28 -14.39 13.67
N GLN A 123 15.35 -14.45 12.71
CA GLN A 123 14.94 -15.70 12.06
C GLN A 123 16.10 -16.38 11.31
N GLY A 124 16.94 -15.60 10.64
CA GLY A 124 18.14 -16.11 9.97
C GLY A 124 19.20 -16.69 10.91
N ARG A 125 19.21 -16.28 12.19
CA ARG A 125 20.14 -16.83 13.21
C ARG A 125 19.66 -18.12 13.85
N VAL A 126 18.36 -18.42 13.80
CA VAL A 126 17.79 -19.66 14.35
C VAL A 126 17.84 -20.81 13.32
N ALA A 127 17.93 -20.48 12.04
CA ALA A 127 18.00 -21.45 10.94
C ALA A 127 19.44 -21.84 10.54
N ALA A 128 20.46 -21.25 11.18
CA ALA A 128 21.89 -21.48 10.92
C ALA A 128 22.53 -22.28 12.06
#